data_AF-A0A2D5AL38-F1
#
_entry.id   AF-A0A2D5AL38-F1
#
_cell.length_a   1.000
_cell.length_b   1.000
_cell.length_c   1.000
_cell.angle_alpha   90.00
_cell.angle_beta   90.00
_cell.angle_gamma   90.00
#
_symmetry.space_group_name_H-M   'P 1'
#
loop_
_entity.id
_entity.type
_entity.pdbx_description
1 polymer ?
#
loop_
_entity_poly.entity_id
_entity_poly.type
_entity_poly.pdbx_seq_one_letter_code
_entity_poly.pdbx_strand_id
1 'polypeptide(L)'
;GVRVPPITGPADLFKKLFASDSAERKAQRAKENSLHASILDSILEDANRLRRKVNHEDKEKLDEYLTSIRDVEKRLEMRQRWADHPKPDAPFDIPSNVNTVNDLPMLYELIALALQTDSTRVATLEIGGCFLPQDLGIAKSYHGLSHHGNDEQNIAHLITLETYQIKHFNRFLTRLSQIQDGEQSLLDSTAVIFGSGMGNGASHKNTDLPIILAGGGYRHGEFKALEAGGTQKVPLCNLYLEMAQRMGLEANAFGTSSGTFS
;
A
#
# COMPACT_ATOMS: atom_id res chain seq x y z
N GLY A 1 14.02 -4.50 -6.22
CA GLY A 1 13.49 -4.02 -4.94
C GLY A 1 13.19 -5.20 -4.03
N VAL A 2 13.42 -5.04 -2.73
CA VAL A 2 13.21 -6.11 -1.72
C VAL A 2 11.74 -6.17 -1.30
N ARG A 3 11.15 -7.38 -1.25
CA ARG A 3 9.77 -7.60 -0.80
C ARG A 3 9.55 -6.93 0.57
N VAL A 4 8.45 -6.17 0.70
CA VAL A 4 7.97 -5.70 2.01
C VAL A 4 7.04 -6.78 2.56
N PRO A 5 7.34 -7.39 3.72
CA PRO A 5 6.45 -8.38 4.30
C PRO A 5 5.13 -7.70 4.72
N PRO A 6 3.96 -8.29 4.38
CA PRO A 6 2.68 -7.73 4.80
C PRO A 6 2.48 -7.91 6.30
N ILE A 7 1.67 -7.03 6.90
CA ILE A 7 1.13 -7.22 8.24
C ILE A 7 -0.20 -7.95 8.07
N THR A 8 -0.32 -9.14 8.66
CA THR A 8 -1.37 -10.09 8.29
C THR A 8 -2.70 -9.92 9.01
N GLY A 9 -2.77 -9.14 10.09
CA GLY A 9 -4.02 -8.93 10.82
C GLY A 9 -4.02 -7.72 11.76
N PRO A 10 -5.21 -7.34 12.26
CA PRO A 10 -5.39 -6.20 13.16
C PRO A 10 -4.52 -6.22 14.41
N ALA A 11 -4.39 -7.37 15.08
CA ALA A 11 -3.63 -7.49 16.32
C ALA A 11 -2.15 -7.11 16.14
N ASP A 12 -1.56 -7.52 15.02
CA ASP A 12 -0.15 -7.26 14.73
C ASP A 12 0.06 -5.80 14.29
N LEU A 13 -0.87 -5.24 13.51
CA LEU A 13 -0.84 -3.82 13.15
C LEU A 13 -1.00 -2.95 14.40
N PHE A 14 -1.94 -3.27 15.28
CA PHE A 14 -2.15 -2.59 16.55
C PHE A 14 -0.87 -2.59 17.41
N LYS A 15 -0.26 -3.76 17.62
CA LYS A 15 0.99 -3.86 18.38
C LYS A 15 2.09 -3.02 17.74
N LYS A 16 2.17 -3.00 16.41
CA LYS A 16 3.16 -2.19 15.70
C LYS A 16 2.95 -0.69 15.92
N LEU A 17 1.70 -0.22 15.98
CA LEU A 17 1.35 1.18 16.21
C LEU A 17 1.53 1.60 17.67
N PHE A 18 0.99 0.83 18.62
CA PHE A 18 0.84 1.29 20.01
C PHE A 18 1.75 0.60 21.03
N ALA A 19 2.23 -0.63 20.77
CA ALA A 19 3.02 -1.35 21.77
C ALA A 19 4.42 -0.74 21.87
N SER A 20 4.75 -0.21 23.05
CA SER A 20 6.08 0.32 23.35
C SER A 20 7.05 -0.80 23.69
N ASP A 21 8.25 -0.72 23.14
CA ASP A 21 9.33 -1.63 23.51
C ASP A 21 9.89 -1.29 24.89
N SER A 22 10.25 -2.32 25.66
CA SER A 22 11.04 -2.12 26.88
C SER A 22 12.37 -1.45 26.55
N ALA A 23 12.95 -0.72 27.51
CA ALA A 23 14.24 -0.04 27.33
C ALA A 23 15.34 -1.02 26.86
N GLU A 24 15.36 -2.23 27.41
CA GLU A 24 16.26 -3.31 27.01
C GLU A 24 16.09 -3.71 25.53
N ARG A 25 14.84 -3.85 25.08
CA ARG A 25 14.53 -4.25 23.70
C ARG A 25 14.84 -3.14 22.69
N LYS A 26 14.69 -1.87 23.08
CA LYS A 26 15.16 -0.72 22.30
C LYS A 26 16.68 -0.73 22.16
N ALA A 27 17.41 -0.91 23.27
CA ALA A 27 18.87 -0.97 23.26
C ALA A 27 19.39 -2.15 22.39
N GLN A 28 18.76 -3.31 22.49
CA GLN A 28 19.09 -4.48 21.69
C GLN A 28 18.88 -4.22 20.19
N ARG A 29 17.75 -3.62 19.79
CA ARG A 29 17.49 -3.25 18.38
C ARG A 29 18.47 -2.21 17.86
N ALA A 30 18.84 -1.23 18.68
CA ALA A 30 19.85 -0.24 18.30
C ALA A 30 21.19 -0.93 17.98
N LYS A 31 21.59 -1.91 18.81
CA LYS A 31 22.79 -2.72 18.59
C LYS A 31 22.69 -3.57 17.32
N GLU A 32 21.55 -4.23 17.09
CA GLU A 32 21.30 -5.02 15.87
C GLU A 32 21.33 -4.16 14.60
N ASN A 33 20.70 -2.98 14.63
CA ASN A 33 20.72 -2.04 13.51
C ASN A 33 22.14 -1.54 13.22
N SER A 34 22.92 -1.21 14.26
CA SER A 34 24.33 -0.81 14.11
C SER A 34 25.19 -1.93 13.52
N LEU A 35 24.96 -3.18 13.94
CA LEU A 35 25.65 -4.34 13.38
C LEU A 35 25.28 -4.54 11.90
N HIS A 36 24.00 -4.44 11.55
CA HIS A 36 23.55 -4.54 10.17
C HIS A 36 24.15 -3.44 9.29
N ALA A 37 24.20 -2.19 9.77
CA ALA A 37 24.85 -1.10 9.05
C ALA A 37 26.33 -1.42 8.75
N SER A 38 27.08 -1.87 9.76
CA SER A 38 28.50 -2.24 9.58
C SER A 38 28.69 -3.41 8.60
N ILE A 39 27.78 -4.40 8.58
CA ILE A 39 27.82 -5.50 7.62
C ILE A 39 27.57 -4.97 6.20
N LEU A 40 26.60 -4.07 6.02
CA LEU A 40 26.30 -3.48 4.71
C LEU A 40 27.47 -2.63 4.19
N ASP A 41 28.12 -1.86 5.05
CA ASP A 41 29.32 -1.09 4.70
C ASP A 41 30.45 -2.01 4.18
N SER A 42 30.69 -3.13 4.86
CA SER A 42 31.68 -4.13 4.44
C SER A 42 31.33 -4.76 3.08
N ILE A 43 30.05 -5.09 2.86
CA ILE A 43 29.59 -5.66 1.58
C ILE A 43 29.73 -4.64 0.46
N LEU A 44 29.44 -3.36 0.72
CA LEU A 44 29.58 -2.28 -0.25
C LEU A 44 31.04 -2.08 -0.66
N GLU A 45 31.98 -2.14 0.29
CA GLU A 45 33.41 -2.04 -0.01
C GLU A 45 33.87 -3.18 -0.92
N ASP A 46 33.48 -4.42 -0.58
CA ASP A 46 33.81 -5.62 -1.34
C ASP A 46 33.18 -5.60 -2.74
N ALA A 47 31.91 -5.19 -2.84
CA ALA A 47 31.21 -5.05 -4.11
C ALA A 47 31.89 -3.99 -4.99
N ASN A 48 32.28 -2.83 -4.44
CA ASN A 48 33.01 -1.81 -5.19
C ASN A 48 34.39 -2.30 -5.67
N ARG A 49 35.08 -3.13 -4.88
CA ARG A 49 36.33 -3.77 -5.28
C ARG A 49 36.13 -4.77 -6.41
N LEU A 50 35.06 -5.57 -6.36
CA LEU A 50 34.70 -6.52 -7.41
C LEU A 50 34.29 -5.79 -8.70
N ARG A 51 33.53 -4.70 -8.61
CA ARG A 51 33.10 -3.88 -9.75
C ARG A 51 34.27 -3.41 -10.62
N ARG A 52 35.43 -3.15 -10.02
CA ARG A 52 36.66 -2.76 -10.74
C ARG A 52 37.31 -3.90 -11.53
N LYS A 53 36.95 -5.15 -11.26
CA LYS A 53 37.59 -6.35 -11.83
C LYS A 53 36.72 -7.12 -12.83
N VAL A 54 35.41 -6.87 -12.86
CA VAL A 54 34.46 -7.64 -13.69
C VAL A 54 34.15 -6.95 -15.04
N ASN A 55 33.62 -7.73 -15.98
CA ASN A 55 33.25 -7.26 -17.32
C ASN A 55 31.97 -6.40 -17.29
N HIS A 56 31.49 -5.94 -18.44
CA HIS A 56 30.31 -5.07 -18.52
C HIS A 56 29.02 -5.75 -18.04
N GLU A 57 28.75 -6.97 -18.47
CA GLU A 57 27.53 -7.72 -18.13
C GLU A 57 27.46 -8.02 -16.62
N ASP A 58 28.58 -8.41 -16.03
CA ASP A 58 28.71 -8.63 -14.59
C ASP A 58 28.57 -7.33 -13.79
N LYS A 59 28.99 -6.19 -14.34
CA LYS A 59 28.80 -4.87 -13.70
C LYS A 59 27.33 -4.52 -13.61
N GLU A 60 26.54 -4.77 -14.65
CA GLU A 60 25.09 -4.51 -14.62
C GLU A 60 24.40 -5.33 -13.52
N LYS A 61 24.73 -6.62 -13.41
CA LYS A 61 24.21 -7.47 -12.34
C LYS A 61 24.66 -7.04 -10.95
N LEU A 62 25.90 -6.60 -10.82
CA LEU A 62 26.41 -6.06 -9.58
C LEU A 62 25.73 -4.73 -9.20
N ASP A 63 25.40 -3.88 -10.17
CA ASP A 63 24.67 -2.64 -9.94
C ASP A 63 23.20 -2.90 -9.51
N GLU A 64 22.54 -3.93 -10.04
CA GLU A 64 21.23 -4.41 -9.54
C GLU A 64 21.32 -4.83 -8.06
N TYR A 65 22.38 -5.57 -7.69
CA TYR A 65 22.63 -6.01 -6.32
C TYR A 65 22.93 -4.83 -5.39
N LEU A 66 23.81 -3.90 -5.80
CA LEU A 66 24.14 -2.68 -5.07
C LEU A 66 22.92 -1.78 -4.84
N THR A 67 22.01 -1.71 -5.82
CA THR A 67 20.73 -1.00 -5.67
C THR A 67 19.88 -1.64 -4.58
N SER A 68 19.83 -2.97 -4.52
CA SER A 68 19.10 -3.68 -3.48
C SER A 68 19.71 -3.48 -2.09
N ILE A 69 21.05 -3.35 -1.97
CA ILE A 69 21.72 -3.00 -0.71
C ILE A 69 21.32 -1.61 -0.24
N ARG A 70 21.35 -0.61 -1.14
CA ARG A 70 20.95 0.77 -0.82
C ARG A 70 19.49 0.84 -0.33
N ASP A 71 18.61 0.02 -0.89
CA ASP A 71 17.24 -0.09 -0.39
C ASP A 71 17.17 -0.59 1.07
N VAL A 72 18.06 -1.51 1.46
CA VAL A 72 18.16 -2.02 2.84
C VAL A 72 18.73 -0.95 3.77
N GLU A 73 19.76 -0.20 3.35
CA GLU A 73 20.34 0.91 4.12
C GLU A 73 19.29 1.98 4.43
N LYS A 74 18.55 2.44 3.41
CA LYS A 74 17.45 3.40 3.58
C LYS A 74 16.41 2.89 4.58
N ARG A 75 16.11 1.59 4.57
CA ARG A 75 15.18 0.98 5.55
C ARG A 75 15.76 0.98 6.97
N LEU A 76 17.05 0.74 7.15
CA LEU A 76 17.70 0.82 8.46
C LEU A 76 17.69 2.25 8.99
N GLU A 77 18.03 3.23 8.15
CA GLU A 77 17.94 4.65 8.50
C GLU A 77 16.53 5.06 8.92
N MET A 78 15.51 4.66 8.15
CA MET A 78 14.11 4.91 8.50
C MET A 78 13.76 4.26 9.83
N ARG A 79 14.13 3.00 10.07
CA ARG A 79 13.87 2.32 11.35
C ARG A 79 14.48 3.07 12.52
N GLN A 80 15.67 3.63 12.35
CA GLN A 80 16.33 4.41 13.38
C GLN A 80 15.61 5.73 13.65
N ARG A 81 15.19 6.46 12.60
CA ARG A 81 14.39 7.69 12.75
C ARG A 81 13.08 7.44 13.50
N TRP A 82 12.42 6.32 13.22
CA TRP A 82 11.15 5.97 13.87
C TRP A 82 11.31 5.25 15.22
N ALA A 83 12.53 4.87 15.63
CA ALA A 83 12.75 4.14 16.89
C ALA A 83 12.52 5.03 18.12
N ASP A 84 12.90 6.30 18.00
CA ASP A 84 12.78 7.30 19.08
C ASP A 84 11.49 8.12 18.97
N HIS A 85 10.70 7.94 17.91
CA HIS A 85 9.41 8.59 17.79
C HIS A 85 8.46 8.06 18.87
N PRO A 86 7.84 8.93 19.69
CA PRO A 86 6.89 8.49 20.69
C PRO A 86 5.71 7.78 19.99
N LYS A 87 5.27 6.67 20.59
CA LYS A 87 4.07 5.97 20.14
C LYS A 87 2.83 6.62 20.76
N PRO A 88 1.75 6.78 20.00
CA PRO A 88 0.49 7.26 20.57
C PRO A 88 -0.07 6.26 21.58
N ASP A 89 -0.94 6.75 22.47
CA ASP A 89 -1.73 5.89 23.35
C ASP A 89 -2.77 5.11 22.55
N ALA A 90 -3.01 3.86 22.95
CA ALA A 90 -4.02 3.04 22.31
C ALA A 90 -5.43 3.51 22.71
N PRO A 91 -6.32 3.82 21.74
CA PRO A 91 -7.69 4.25 22.06
C PRO A 91 -8.60 3.08 22.49
N PHE A 92 -8.17 1.84 22.27
CA PHE A 92 -8.90 0.61 22.62
C PHE A 92 -7.94 -0.55 22.85
N ASP A 93 -8.45 -1.66 23.41
CA ASP A 93 -7.67 -2.89 23.64
C ASP A 93 -7.26 -3.58 22.34
N ILE A 94 -6.20 -4.41 22.39
CA ILE A 94 -5.69 -5.15 21.22
C ILE A 94 -6.85 -5.94 20.57
N PRO A 95 -7.17 -5.70 19.29
CA PRO A 95 -8.25 -6.40 18.61
C PRO A 95 -7.89 -7.88 18.38
N SER A 96 -8.88 -8.75 18.40
CA SER A 96 -8.73 -10.14 17.98
C SER A 96 -8.68 -10.25 16.46
N ASN A 97 -7.84 -11.13 15.93
CA ASN A 97 -7.90 -11.51 14.51
C ASN A 97 -9.01 -12.57 14.34
N VAL A 98 -9.93 -12.35 13.41
CA VAL A 98 -11.05 -13.26 13.13
C VAL A 98 -10.86 -13.90 11.75
N ASN A 99 -11.02 -13.10 10.71
CA ASN A 99 -10.74 -13.44 9.32
C ASN A 99 -10.66 -12.12 8.53
N THR A 100 -10.10 -12.16 7.33
CA THR A 100 -9.87 -10.98 6.49
C THR A 100 -11.14 -10.16 6.17
N VAL A 101 -12.30 -10.83 6.08
CA VAL A 101 -13.59 -10.16 5.83
C VAL A 101 -14.00 -9.35 7.05
N ASN A 102 -14.07 -9.97 8.22
CA ASN A 102 -14.49 -9.34 9.48
C ASN A 102 -13.43 -8.40 10.06
N ASP A 103 -12.16 -8.60 9.71
CA ASP A 103 -11.04 -7.78 10.16
C ASP A 103 -10.86 -6.52 9.30
N LEU A 104 -11.39 -6.49 8.06
CA LEU A 104 -11.30 -5.36 7.13
C LEU A 104 -11.69 -4.00 7.76
N PRO A 105 -12.81 -3.89 8.51
CA PRO A 105 -13.21 -2.62 9.12
C PRO A 105 -12.19 -2.16 10.18
N MET A 106 -11.61 -3.10 10.94
CA MET A 106 -10.61 -2.80 11.94
C MET A 106 -9.27 -2.40 11.31
N LEU A 107 -8.89 -3.02 10.19
CA LEU A 107 -7.70 -2.61 9.43
C LEU A 107 -7.84 -1.17 8.94
N TYR A 108 -9.01 -0.78 8.42
CA TYR A 108 -9.27 0.61 8.04
C TYR A 108 -9.20 1.58 9.22
N GLU A 109 -9.77 1.24 10.38
CA GLU A 109 -9.66 2.09 11.58
C GLU A 109 -8.21 2.24 12.04
N LEU A 110 -7.43 1.16 12.05
CA LEU A 110 -6.02 1.21 12.40
C LEU A 110 -5.19 2.03 11.40
N ILE A 111 -5.52 2.00 10.10
CA ILE A 111 -4.90 2.88 9.10
C ILE A 111 -5.25 4.33 9.37
N ALA A 112 -6.53 4.64 9.66
CA ALA A 112 -6.96 6.00 9.98
C ALA A 112 -6.23 6.54 11.22
N LEU A 113 -6.10 5.73 12.27
CA LEU A 113 -5.34 6.07 13.48
C LEU A 113 -3.84 6.26 13.19
N ALA A 114 -3.26 5.41 12.33
CA ALA A 114 -1.86 5.53 11.94
C ALA A 114 -1.58 6.84 11.21
N LEU A 115 -2.51 7.31 10.36
CA LEU A 115 -2.42 8.59 9.68
C LEU A 115 -2.67 9.76 10.65
N GLN A 116 -3.71 9.67 11.49
CA GLN A 116 -4.06 10.70 12.48
C GLN A 116 -2.93 10.99 13.46
N THR A 117 -2.20 9.95 13.87
CA THR A 117 -1.11 10.04 14.85
C THR A 117 0.26 10.28 14.21
N ASP A 118 0.29 10.52 12.90
CA ASP A 118 1.51 10.64 12.11
C ASP A 118 2.49 9.46 12.29
N SER A 119 1.95 8.26 12.55
CA SER A 119 2.74 7.02 12.71
C SER A 119 3.23 6.48 11.37
N THR A 120 2.64 6.92 10.26
CA THR A 120 3.10 6.65 8.91
C THR A 120 2.62 7.73 7.95
N ARG A 121 3.38 7.98 6.88
CA ARG A 121 2.98 8.86 5.77
C ARG A 121 2.26 8.12 4.64
N VAL A 122 2.41 6.79 4.57
CA VAL A 122 1.86 5.95 3.50
C VAL A 122 1.32 4.65 4.09
N ALA A 123 0.17 4.21 3.61
CA ALA A 123 -0.41 2.91 3.91
C ALA A 123 -0.88 2.23 2.63
N THR A 124 -0.71 0.91 2.56
CA THR A 124 -1.23 0.08 1.47
C THR A 124 -2.00 -1.08 2.08
N LEU A 125 -3.24 -1.26 1.62
CA LEU A 125 -4.10 -2.36 2.02
C LEU A 125 -4.41 -3.20 0.78
N GLU A 126 -4.07 -4.47 0.84
CA GLU A 126 -4.42 -5.45 -0.20
C GLU A 126 -5.61 -6.28 0.29
N ILE A 127 -6.67 -6.34 -0.51
CA ILE A 127 -7.77 -7.30 -0.32
C ILE A 127 -7.49 -8.48 -1.26
N GLY A 128 -6.65 -9.41 -0.78
CA GLY A 128 -6.12 -10.51 -1.56
C GLY A 128 -6.96 -11.79 -1.50
N GLY A 129 -6.39 -12.89 -2.00
CA GLY A 129 -7.07 -14.20 -2.09
C GLY A 129 -7.46 -14.84 -0.75
N CYS A 130 -7.04 -14.25 0.37
CA CYS A 130 -7.48 -14.61 1.71
C CYS A 130 -8.83 -13.98 2.10
N PHE A 131 -9.42 -13.09 1.30
CA PHE A 131 -10.79 -12.58 1.45
C PHE A 131 -11.80 -13.62 0.97
N LEU A 132 -12.29 -14.44 1.89
CA LEU A 132 -13.07 -15.64 1.58
C LEU A 132 -14.58 -15.34 1.50
N PRO A 133 -15.25 -15.64 0.36
CA PRO A 133 -16.70 -15.46 0.26
C PRO A 133 -17.52 -16.26 1.28
N GLN A 134 -16.94 -17.34 1.82
CA GLN A 134 -17.54 -18.17 2.85
C GLN A 134 -17.87 -17.39 4.12
N ASP A 135 -17.06 -16.38 4.46
CA ASP A 135 -17.29 -15.52 5.63
C ASP A 135 -18.51 -14.60 5.45
N LEU A 136 -19.03 -14.48 4.21
CA LEU A 136 -20.31 -13.85 3.88
C LEU A 136 -21.40 -14.86 3.50
N GLY A 137 -21.21 -16.15 3.81
CA GLY A 137 -22.20 -17.20 3.54
C GLY A 137 -22.21 -17.71 2.09
N ILE A 138 -21.21 -17.37 1.27
CA ILE A 138 -21.14 -17.79 -0.13
C ILE A 138 -20.21 -19.00 -0.26
N ALA A 139 -20.78 -20.17 -0.56
CA ALA A 139 -20.04 -21.43 -0.68
C ALA A 139 -19.31 -21.60 -2.03
N LYS A 140 -18.55 -20.58 -2.48
CA LYS A 140 -17.73 -20.59 -3.71
C LYS A 140 -16.41 -19.84 -3.48
N SER A 141 -15.36 -20.16 -4.22
CA SER A 141 -14.09 -19.40 -4.14
C SER A 141 -14.22 -18.07 -4.87
N TYR A 142 -13.54 -17.02 -4.38
CA TYR A 142 -13.54 -15.71 -5.04
C TYR A 142 -13.07 -15.82 -6.50
N HIS A 143 -11.96 -16.55 -6.72
CA HIS A 143 -11.41 -16.77 -8.06
C HIS A 143 -12.39 -17.51 -8.98
N GLY A 144 -13.13 -18.49 -8.46
CA GLY A 144 -14.17 -19.18 -9.24
C GLY A 144 -15.31 -18.24 -9.61
N LEU A 145 -15.72 -17.37 -8.69
CA LEU A 145 -16.75 -16.36 -8.94
C LEU A 145 -16.30 -15.35 -10.00
N SER A 146 -15.03 -14.91 -10.00
CA SER A 146 -14.53 -13.95 -11.00
C SER A 146 -14.58 -14.49 -12.43
N HIS A 147 -14.50 -15.81 -12.61
CA HIS A 147 -14.76 -16.50 -13.89
C HIS A 147 -16.27 -16.72 -14.12
N HIS A 148 -17.08 -15.68 -13.91
CA HIS A 148 -18.53 -15.81 -13.84
C HIS A 148 -19.20 -16.31 -15.12
N GLY A 149 -18.59 -16.15 -16.31
CA GLY A 149 -19.13 -16.68 -17.57
C GLY A 149 -20.53 -16.13 -17.93
N ASN A 150 -20.85 -14.92 -17.45
CA ASN A 150 -22.19 -14.30 -17.48
C ASN A 150 -23.28 -15.05 -16.69
N ASP A 151 -22.91 -15.96 -15.79
CA ASP A 151 -23.84 -16.57 -14.85
C ASP A 151 -24.35 -15.53 -13.84
N GLU A 152 -25.66 -15.31 -13.81
CA GLU A 152 -26.30 -14.29 -12.99
C GLU A 152 -26.06 -14.51 -11.48
N GLN A 153 -26.03 -15.76 -11.03
CA GLN A 153 -25.81 -16.08 -9.62
C GLN A 153 -24.37 -15.77 -9.18
N ASN A 154 -23.38 -16.11 -10.00
CA ASN A 154 -21.99 -15.77 -9.75
C ASN A 154 -21.79 -14.24 -9.74
N ILE A 155 -22.42 -13.53 -10.67
CA ILE A 155 -22.39 -12.06 -10.71
C ILE A 155 -23.01 -11.48 -9.43
N ALA A 156 -24.18 -11.97 -9.00
CA ALA A 156 -24.82 -11.50 -7.77
C ALA A 156 -23.95 -11.73 -6.51
N HIS A 157 -23.25 -12.87 -6.43
CA HIS A 157 -22.28 -13.12 -5.37
C HIS A 157 -21.09 -12.16 -5.42
N LEU A 158 -20.53 -11.87 -6.60
CA LEU A 158 -19.46 -10.87 -6.75
C LEU A 158 -19.93 -9.49 -6.30
N ILE A 159 -21.12 -9.05 -6.74
CA ILE A 159 -21.71 -7.78 -6.33
C ILE A 159 -21.82 -7.72 -4.80
N THR A 160 -22.20 -8.82 -4.14
CA THR A 160 -22.29 -8.89 -2.68
C THR A 160 -20.93 -8.68 -2.01
N LEU A 161 -19.88 -9.33 -2.51
CA LEU A 161 -18.51 -9.21 -2.02
C LEU A 161 -17.96 -7.80 -2.22
N GLU A 162 -18.07 -7.27 -3.42
CA GLU A 162 -17.52 -5.95 -3.79
C GLU A 162 -18.30 -4.83 -3.10
N THR A 163 -19.63 -4.96 -2.94
CA THR A 163 -20.43 -4.02 -2.14
C THR A 163 -19.98 -3.99 -0.69
N TYR A 164 -19.63 -5.15 -0.10
CA TYR A 164 -19.08 -5.19 1.26
C TYR A 164 -17.77 -4.39 1.35
N GLN A 165 -16.84 -4.61 0.41
CA GLN A 165 -15.56 -3.90 0.37
C GLN A 165 -15.77 -2.38 0.20
N ILE A 166 -16.59 -1.96 -0.76
CA ILE A 166 -16.89 -0.54 -1.03
C ILE A 166 -17.61 0.11 0.17
N LYS A 167 -18.49 -0.61 0.86
CA LYS A 167 -19.15 -0.12 2.08
C LYS A 167 -18.13 0.21 3.18
N HIS A 168 -17.14 -0.64 3.38
CA HIS A 168 -16.09 -0.40 4.37
C HIS A 168 -15.09 0.68 3.92
N PHE A 169 -14.80 0.75 2.62
CA PHE A 169 -14.05 1.85 2.03
C PHE A 169 -14.75 3.21 2.25
N ASN A 170 -16.07 3.29 2.03
CA ASN A 170 -16.86 4.50 2.31
C ASN A 170 -16.78 4.90 3.79
N ARG A 171 -16.89 3.92 4.71
CA ARG A 171 -16.73 4.17 6.15
C ARG A 171 -15.34 4.73 6.47
N PHE A 172 -14.30 4.21 5.83
CA PHE A 172 -12.94 4.72 5.97
C PHE A 172 -12.81 6.17 5.49
N LEU A 173 -13.32 6.50 4.30
CA LEU A 173 -13.31 7.89 3.81
C LEU A 173 -14.10 8.83 4.73
N THR A 174 -15.26 8.37 5.22
CA THR A 174 -16.07 9.12 6.20
C THR A 174 -15.31 9.32 7.52
N ARG A 175 -14.56 8.31 7.96
CA ARG A 175 -13.73 8.40 9.16
C ARG A 175 -12.63 9.45 8.98
N LEU A 176 -11.96 9.49 7.83
CA LEU A 176 -10.92 10.48 7.53
C LEU A 176 -11.50 11.91 7.43
N SER A 177 -12.70 12.09 6.87
CA SER A 177 -13.30 13.43 6.79
C SER A 177 -13.74 13.99 8.14
N GLN A 178 -13.88 13.14 9.16
CA GLN A 178 -14.23 13.52 10.53
C GLN A 178 -13.00 13.79 11.41
N ILE A 179 -11.79 13.53 10.93
CA ILE A 179 -10.55 13.81 11.66
C ILE A 179 -10.00 15.16 11.20
N GLN A 180 -9.75 16.07 12.14
CA GLN A 180 -9.13 17.35 11.83
C GLN A 180 -7.62 17.18 11.62
N ASP A 181 -7.10 17.78 10.55
CA ASP A 181 -5.67 17.89 10.24
C ASP A 181 -5.34 19.36 9.93
N GLY A 182 -4.90 20.09 10.95
CA GLY A 182 -4.71 21.54 10.87
C GLY A 182 -6.02 22.27 10.57
N GLU A 183 -6.07 22.99 9.44
CA GLU A 183 -7.22 23.78 9.00
C GLU A 183 -8.23 22.98 8.14
N GLN A 184 -7.91 21.74 7.76
CA GLN A 184 -8.73 20.91 6.88
C GLN A 184 -9.02 19.53 7.52
N SER A 185 -9.77 18.68 6.82
CA SER A 185 -9.93 17.29 7.25
C SER A 185 -8.72 16.45 6.85
N LEU A 186 -8.48 15.34 7.55
CA LEU A 186 -7.44 14.37 7.19
C LEU A 186 -7.69 13.77 5.80
N LEU A 187 -8.95 13.68 5.37
CA LEU A 187 -9.28 13.30 4.00
C LEU A 187 -8.77 14.33 2.99
N ASP A 188 -8.87 15.62 3.28
CA ASP A 188 -8.41 16.68 2.37
C ASP A 188 -6.88 16.68 2.24
N SER A 189 -6.14 16.31 3.29
CA SER A 189 -4.68 16.17 3.25
C SER A 189 -4.17 14.82 2.72
N THR A 190 -5.03 13.82 2.57
CA THR A 190 -4.64 12.45 2.20
C THR A 190 -5.25 12.01 0.86
N ALA A 191 -4.41 11.71 -0.14
CA ALA A 191 -4.86 11.08 -1.37
C ALA A 191 -5.10 9.57 -1.15
N VAL A 192 -6.32 9.10 -1.40
CA VAL A 192 -6.73 7.70 -1.25
C VAL A 192 -7.13 7.15 -2.61
N ILE A 193 -6.45 6.09 -3.04
CA ILE A 193 -6.77 5.35 -4.26
C ILE A 193 -7.31 3.96 -3.92
N PHE A 194 -8.43 3.59 -4.54
CA PHE A 194 -9.06 2.27 -4.42
C PHE A 194 -9.41 1.75 -5.80
N GLY A 195 -9.16 0.47 -6.06
CA GLY A 195 -9.50 -0.12 -7.34
C GLY A 195 -8.88 -1.48 -7.59
N SER A 196 -8.95 -1.91 -8.85
CA SER A 196 -8.45 -3.20 -9.31
C SER A 196 -7.48 -3.06 -10.48
N GLY A 197 -6.53 -3.99 -10.57
CA GLY A 197 -5.65 -4.15 -11.73
C GLY A 197 -6.33 -4.78 -12.95
N MET A 198 -7.61 -5.17 -12.84
CA MET A 198 -8.41 -5.72 -13.93
C MET A 198 -9.75 -4.98 -14.04
N GLY A 199 -10.14 -4.64 -15.27
CA GLY A 199 -11.47 -4.09 -15.59
C GLY A 199 -12.55 -5.16 -15.72
N ASN A 200 -12.17 -6.40 -16.05
CA ASN A 200 -13.09 -7.53 -16.04
C ASN A 200 -12.37 -8.82 -15.62
N GLY A 201 -12.84 -9.42 -14.52
CA GLY A 201 -12.27 -10.64 -13.96
C GLY A 201 -12.55 -11.92 -14.76
N ALA A 202 -13.63 -11.98 -15.55
CA ALA A 202 -13.96 -13.17 -16.34
C ALA A 202 -13.12 -13.29 -17.60
N SER A 203 -12.85 -12.17 -18.28
CA SER A 203 -12.04 -12.11 -19.50
C SER A 203 -10.58 -11.73 -19.26
N HIS A 204 -10.18 -11.52 -18.00
CA HIS A 204 -8.82 -11.08 -17.60
C HIS A 204 -8.40 -9.78 -18.29
N LYS A 205 -9.38 -8.88 -18.53
CA LYS A 205 -9.15 -7.60 -19.20
C LYS A 205 -8.43 -6.64 -18.25
N ASN A 206 -7.25 -6.16 -18.63
CA ASN A 206 -6.44 -5.19 -17.89
C ASN A 206 -6.60 -3.74 -18.42
N THR A 207 -7.71 -3.47 -19.10
CA THR A 207 -8.15 -2.13 -19.51
C THR A 207 -9.51 -1.83 -18.90
N ASP A 208 -9.94 -0.57 -18.94
CA ASP A 208 -11.17 -0.07 -18.29
C ASP A 208 -11.17 -0.35 -16.78
N LEU A 209 -10.06 0.00 -16.13
CA LEU A 209 -9.82 -0.29 -14.72
C LEU A 209 -10.77 0.53 -13.82
N PRO A 210 -11.44 -0.11 -12.83
CA PRO A 210 -12.28 0.60 -11.89
C PRO A 210 -11.39 1.27 -10.84
N ILE A 211 -11.18 2.58 -10.97
CA ILE A 211 -10.35 3.37 -10.07
C ILE A 211 -11.20 4.47 -9.42
N ILE A 212 -11.12 4.55 -8.10
CA ILE A 212 -11.67 5.63 -7.28
C ILE A 212 -10.49 6.38 -6.67
N LEU A 213 -10.44 7.69 -6.89
CA LEU A 213 -9.57 8.62 -6.19
C LEU A 213 -10.43 9.49 -5.27
N ALA A 214 -10.02 9.63 -4.00
CA ALA A 214 -10.68 10.47 -3.00
C ALA A 214 -9.64 11.22 -2.17
N GLY A 215 -10.04 12.36 -1.59
CA GLY A 215 -9.18 13.18 -0.73
C GLY A 215 -8.01 13.90 -1.44
N GLY A 216 -7.01 14.32 -0.67
CA GLY A 216 -5.73 14.87 -1.18
C GLY A 216 -5.85 16.19 -1.94
N GLY A 217 -6.88 17.00 -1.66
CA GLY A 217 -7.12 18.29 -2.30
C GLY A 217 -7.44 18.22 -3.81
N TYR A 218 -7.77 17.05 -4.34
CA TYR A 218 -8.24 16.92 -5.72
C TYR A 218 -9.68 17.46 -5.87
N ARG A 219 -10.02 17.91 -7.07
CA ARG A 219 -11.40 18.28 -7.42
C ARG A 219 -12.19 17.00 -7.73
N HIS A 220 -12.92 16.52 -6.72
CA HIS A 220 -13.73 15.31 -6.79
C HIS A 220 -15.16 15.57 -7.29
N GLY A 221 -15.97 14.52 -7.37
CA GLY A 221 -17.41 14.61 -7.66
C GLY A 221 -17.78 14.36 -9.12
N GLU A 222 -16.82 13.98 -9.96
CA GLU A 222 -17.03 13.65 -11.37
C GLU A 222 -16.67 12.19 -11.67
N PHE A 223 -17.47 11.57 -12.54
CA PHE A 223 -17.11 10.31 -13.17
C PHE A 223 -16.38 10.59 -14.48
N LYS A 224 -15.17 10.05 -14.64
CA LYS A 224 -14.38 10.16 -15.87
C LYS A 224 -14.42 8.85 -16.64
N ALA A 225 -15.26 8.79 -17.67
CA ALA A 225 -15.17 7.74 -18.68
C ALA A 225 -13.96 8.02 -19.58
N LEU A 226 -12.97 7.14 -19.53
CA LEU A 226 -11.79 7.22 -20.38
C LEU A 226 -11.96 6.31 -21.60
N GLU A 227 -11.33 6.67 -22.70
CA GLU A 227 -11.33 5.86 -23.91
C GLU A 227 -10.62 4.52 -23.68
N ALA A 228 -11.34 3.42 -23.94
CA ALA A 228 -10.88 2.05 -23.70
C ALA A 228 -9.79 1.58 -24.69
N GLY A 229 -9.58 2.31 -25.79
CA GLY A 229 -8.71 1.89 -26.88
C GLY A 229 -8.27 3.02 -27.82
N GLY A 230 -7.49 2.65 -28.83
CA GLY A 230 -6.95 3.58 -29.82
C GLY A 230 -5.85 4.51 -29.27
N THR A 231 -5.56 5.56 -30.03
CA THR A 231 -4.53 6.57 -29.69
C THR A 231 -4.94 7.49 -28.55
N GLN A 232 -6.23 7.49 -28.17
CA GLN A 232 -6.79 8.30 -27.08
C GLN A 232 -6.79 7.57 -25.73
N LYS A 233 -6.27 6.33 -25.67
CA LYS A 233 -6.18 5.56 -24.44
C LYS A 233 -5.31 6.29 -23.41
N VAL A 234 -5.87 6.55 -22.24
CA VAL A 234 -5.14 7.17 -21.12
C VAL A 234 -4.53 6.09 -20.23
N PRO A 235 -3.19 6.01 -20.09
CA PRO A 235 -2.56 5.08 -19.17
C PRO A 235 -2.87 5.45 -17.72
N LEU A 236 -3.20 4.47 -16.87
CA LEU A 236 -3.32 4.69 -15.41
C LEU A 236 -2.02 5.24 -14.79
N CYS A 237 -0.88 4.96 -15.42
CA CYS A 237 0.41 5.53 -15.04
C CYS A 237 0.42 7.07 -15.05
N ASN A 238 -0.42 7.75 -15.85
CA ASN A 238 -0.55 9.20 -15.82
C ASN A 238 -1.08 9.70 -14.46
N LEU A 239 -2.02 8.95 -13.85
CA LEU A 239 -2.56 9.27 -12.53
C LEU A 239 -1.49 9.07 -11.46
N TYR A 240 -0.74 7.97 -11.54
CA TYR A 240 0.35 7.70 -10.60
C TYR A 240 1.47 8.76 -10.68
N LEU A 241 1.80 9.22 -11.89
CA LEU A 241 2.74 10.31 -12.08
C LEU A 241 2.24 11.61 -11.44
N GLU A 242 0.98 11.97 -11.67
CA GLU A 242 0.39 13.16 -11.04
C GLU A 242 0.40 13.06 -9.51
N MET A 243 0.00 11.91 -8.95
CA MET A 243 0.05 11.69 -7.50
C MET A 243 1.48 11.83 -6.94
N ALA A 244 2.48 11.23 -7.60
CA ALA A 244 3.87 11.36 -7.20
C ALA A 244 4.36 12.81 -7.22
N GLN A 245 4.05 13.56 -8.29
CA GLN A 245 4.42 14.97 -8.41
C GLN A 245 3.74 15.83 -7.35
N ARG A 246 2.46 15.59 -7.03
CA ARG A 246 1.77 16.28 -5.93
C ARG A 246 2.38 15.98 -4.55
N MET A 247 2.98 14.81 -4.39
CA MET A 247 3.75 14.45 -3.19
C MET A 247 5.17 15.05 -3.18
N GLY A 248 5.52 15.89 -4.16
CA GLY A 248 6.81 16.59 -4.24
C GLY A 248 7.90 15.83 -4.98
N LEU A 249 7.59 14.74 -5.69
CA LEU A 249 8.60 14.05 -6.49
C LEU A 249 8.82 14.77 -7.83
N GLU A 250 10.07 15.13 -8.10
CA GLU A 250 10.52 15.67 -9.39
C GLU A 250 10.69 14.54 -10.44
N ALA A 251 9.58 13.87 -10.78
CA ALA A 251 9.55 12.80 -11.78
C ALA A 251 8.91 13.29 -13.08
N ASN A 252 9.57 13.04 -14.22
CA ASN A 252 9.02 13.39 -15.54
C ASN A 252 8.20 12.26 -16.18
N ALA A 253 8.36 11.02 -15.69
CA ALA A 253 7.65 9.85 -16.19
C ALA A 253 7.55 8.76 -15.11
N PHE A 254 6.52 7.93 -15.21
CA PHE A 254 6.34 6.72 -14.41
C PHE A 254 5.76 5.61 -15.29
N GLY A 255 6.44 4.47 -15.38
CA GLY A 255 5.96 3.33 -16.18
C GLY A 255 5.70 3.71 -17.63
N THR A 256 4.45 3.53 -18.08
CA THR A 256 3.99 3.87 -19.45
C THR A 256 3.30 5.24 -19.52
N SER A 257 3.52 6.12 -18.55
CA SER A 257 2.89 7.46 -18.55
C SER A 257 3.25 8.24 -19.81
N SER A 258 2.26 8.89 -20.42
CA SER A 258 2.43 9.84 -21.51
C SER A 258 2.37 11.31 -21.06
N GLY A 259 2.08 11.54 -19.77
CA GLY A 259 1.92 12.85 -19.13
C GLY A 259 1.25 12.71 -17.76
N THR A 260 0.84 13.83 -17.17
CA THR A 260 -0.07 13.84 -16.00
C THR A 260 -1.50 13.47 -16.42
N PHE A 261 -2.35 13.13 -15.46
CA PHE A 261 -3.72 12.72 -15.74
C PHE A 261 -4.66 13.90 -15.98
N SER A 262 -4.50 14.96 -15.21
CA SER A 262 -5.17 16.26 -15.38
C SER A 262 -4.63 17.09 -16.54
#